data_AF-A0A962BZK3-F1
#
_entry.id   AF-A0A962BZK3-F1
#
_cell.length_a   1.000
_cell.length_b   1.000
_cell.length_c   1.000
_cell.angle_alpha   90.00
_cell.angle_beta   90.00
_cell.angle_gamma   90.00
#
_symmetry.space_group_name_H-M   'P 1'
#
loop_
_entity.id
_entity.type
_entity.pdbx_description
1 polymer ?
#
loop_
_entity_poly.entity_id
_entity_poly.type
_entity_poly.pdbx_seq_one_letter_code
_entity_poly.pdbx_strand_id
1 'polypeptide(L)'
;GVLAAADALKAHIEAGLPFKQAERAADVDAFKNDVITGAIPPARAANRLWALYEDEFRLTRENGLFSQTIDLGRERVLADVVRLGSMALYFKTQDGRVGLAQRAGNGWRFVTVDDAADQERINALFDALRKQIRQGWFELPLAANGGAR
;
A
#
# COMPACT_ATOMS: atom_id res chain seq x y z
N GLY A 1 -13.17 -21.80 9.09
CA GLY A 1 -13.67 -22.12 7.73
C GLY A 1 -13.15 -21.12 6.73
N VAL A 2 -13.30 -21.37 5.43
CA VAL A 2 -12.73 -20.53 4.36
C VAL A 2 -13.14 -19.06 4.46
N LEU A 3 -14.41 -18.77 4.78
CA LEU A 3 -14.89 -17.39 4.95
C LEU A 3 -14.21 -16.64 6.12
N ALA A 4 -14.06 -17.28 7.28
CA ALA A 4 -13.40 -16.66 8.43
C ALA A 4 -11.91 -16.36 8.15
N ALA A 5 -11.24 -17.20 7.35
CA ALA A 5 -9.86 -16.93 6.94
C ALA A 5 -9.79 -15.80 5.89
N ALA A 6 -10.77 -15.68 5.00
CA ALA A 6 -10.89 -14.52 4.12
C ALA A 6 -11.12 -13.21 4.90
N ASP A 7 -11.94 -13.23 5.95
CA ASP A 7 -12.13 -12.08 6.84
C ASP A 7 -10.82 -11.68 7.55
N ALA A 8 -10.04 -12.66 8.00
CA ALA A 8 -8.72 -12.40 8.60
C ALA A 8 -7.73 -11.77 7.59
N LEU A 9 -7.73 -12.24 6.33
CA LEU A 9 -6.93 -11.62 5.27
C LEU A 9 -7.36 -10.18 4.99
N LYS A 10 -8.66 -9.91 4.91
CA LYS A 10 -9.17 -8.55 4.70
C LYS A 10 -8.76 -7.61 5.83
N ALA A 11 -8.92 -8.05 7.08
CA ALA A 11 -8.49 -7.28 8.24
C ALA A 11 -6.97 -7.00 8.23
N HIS A 12 -6.15 -7.96 7.77
CA HIS A 12 -4.72 -7.75 7.58
C HIS A 12 -4.42 -6.67 6.52
N ILE A 13 -5.10 -6.72 5.38
CA ILE A 13 -4.98 -5.71 4.31
C ILE A 13 -5.36 -4.33 4.84
N GLU A 14 -6.46 -4.22 5.60
CA GLU A 14 -6.97 -2.97 6.17
C GLU A 14 -6.07 -2.36 7.26
N ALA A 15 -5.35 -3.19 8.02
CA ALA A 15 -4.38 -2.73 9.02
C ALA A 15 -2.99 -2.41 8.42
N GLY A 16 -2.72 -2.89 7.21
CA GLY A 16 -1.45 -2.73 6.51
C GLY A 16 -1.25 -1.34 5.88
N LEU A 17 -0.13 -1.19 5.16
CA LEU A 17 0.16 0.02 4.40
C LEU A 17 -0.98 0.35 3.39
N PRO A 18 -1.31 1.64 3.20
CA PRO A 18 -2.43 2.10 2.36
C PRO A 18 -2.05 2.08 0.87
N PHE A 19 -1.61 0.92 0.39
CA PHE A 19 -1.28 0.68 -1.01
C PHE A 19 -2.38 -0.15 -1.66
N LYS A 20 -3.09 0.43 -2.64
CA LYS A 20 -4.20 -0.20 -3.38
C LYS A 20 -5.17 -0.96 -2.46
N GLN A 21 -5.36 -0.44 -1.25
CA GLN A 21 -6.00 -1.19 -0.17
C GLN A 21 -7.46 -1.51 -0.49
N ALA A 22 -8.17 -0.54 -1.10
CA ALA A 22 -9.55 -0.72 -1.54
C ALA A 22 -9.68 -1.80 -2.64
N GLU A 23 -8.78 -1.81 -3.63
CA GLU A 23 -8.77 -2.83 -4.69
C GLU A 23 -8.58 -4.22 -4.08
N ARG A 24 -7.56 -4.39 -3.24
CA ARG A 24 -7.25 -5.67 -2.58
C ARG A 24 -8.37 -6.17 -1.66
N ALA A 25 -8.98 -5.26 -0.89
CA ALA A 25 -10.11 -5.60 -0.05
C ALA A 25 -11.34 -6.02 -0.88
N ALA A 26 -11.57 -5.37 -2.01
CA ALA A 26 -12.65 -5.71 -2.93
C ALA A 26 -12.46 -7.09 -3.57
N ASP A 27 -11.23 -7.49 -3.89
CA ASP A 27 -10.94 -8.84 -4.41
C ASP A 27 -11.31 -9.94 -3.38
N VAL A 28 -11.03 -9.68 -2.09
CA VAL A 28 -11.42 -10.59 -1.01
C VAL A 28 -12.94 -10.63 -0.83
N ASP A 29 -13.62 -9.49 -0.92
CA ASP A 29 -15.09 -9.44 -0.85
C ASP A 29 -15.75 -10.17 -2.03
N ALA A 30 -15.21 -10.01 -3.24
CA ALA A 30 -15.67 -10.75 -4.42
C ALA A 30 -15.51 -12.27 -4.23
N PHE A 31 -14.35 -12.71 -3.73
CA PHE A 31 -14.13 -14.11 -3.39
C PHE A 31 -15.15 -14.62 -2.35
N LYS A 32 -15.42 -13.85 -1.29
CA LYS A 32 -16.41 -14.21 -0.27
C LYS A 32 -17.80 -14.37 -0.87
N ASN A 33 -18.21 -13.44 -1.74
CA ASN A 33 -19.49 -13.51 -2.44
C ASN A 33 -19.58 -14.77 -3.32
N ASP A 34 -18.53 -15.12 -4.04
CA ASP A 34 -18.49 -16.33 -4.87
C ASP A 34 -18.66 -17.61 -4.02
N VAL A 35 -18.10 -17.64 -2.81
CA VAL A 35 -18.25 -18.76 -1.87
C VAL A 35 -19.66 -18.82 -1.28
N ILE A 36 -20.23 -17.67 -0.87
CA ILE A 36 -21.57 -17.59 -0.26
C ILE A 36 -22.66 -17.99 -1.26
N THR A 37 -22.53 -17.54 -2.51
CA THR A 37 -23.48 -17.86 -3.60
C THR A 37 -23.30 -19.27 -4.16
N GLY A 38 -22.25 -19.99 -3.77
CA GLY A 38 -21.93 -21.31 -4.29
C GLY A 38 -21.36 -21.32 -5.71
N ALA A 39 -20.97 -20.16 -6.25
CA ALA A 39 -20.30 -20.05 -7.55
C ALA A 39 -18.96 -20.82 -7.58
N ILE A 40 -18.33 -21.02 -6.42
CA ILE A 40 -17.15 -21.88 -6.26
C ILE A 40 -17.49 -23.05 -5.33
N PRO A 41 -17.22 -24.30 -5.76
CA PRO A 41 -17.34 -25.46 -4.88
C PRO A 41 -16.42 -25.35 -3.65
N PRO A 42 -16.84 -25.79 -2.46
CA PRO A 42 -16.06 -25.66 -1.21
C PRO A 42 -14.62 -26.16 -1.30
N ALA A 43 -14.37 -27.27 -2.01
CA ALA A 43 -13.03 -27.82 -2.21
C ALA A 43 -12.10 -26.91 -3.03
N ARG A 44 -12.64 -26.12 -3.96
CA ARG A 44 -11.86 -25.15 -4.76
C ARG A 44 -11.68 -23.80 -4.05
N ALA A 45 -12.57 -23.48 -3.11
CA ALA A 45 -12.50 -22.23 -2.36
C ALA A 45 -11.22 -22.12 -1.51
N ALA A 46 -10.74 -23.23 -0.93
CA ALA A 46 -9.49 -23.25 -0.17
C ALA A 46 -8.27 -22.89 -1.03
N ASN A 47 -8.16 -23.47 -2.24
CA ASN A 47 -7.05 -23.17 -3.15
C ASN A 47 -7.06 -21.72 -3.63
N ARG A 48 -8.25 -21.18 -3.95
CA ARG A 48 -8.38 -19.78 -4.37
C ARG A 48 -8.05 -18.81 -3.22
N LEU A 49 -8.44 -19.15 -1.99
CA LEU A 49 -8.04 -18.37 -0.82
C LEU A 49 -6.51 -18.40 -0.64
N TRP A 50 -5.87 -19.55 -0.81
CA TRP A 50 -4.41 -19.65 -0.74
C TRP A 50 -3.72 -18.75 -1.76
N ALA A 51 -4.22 -18.70 -3.00
CA ALA A 51 -3.70 -17.79 -4.01
C ALA A 51 -3.81 -16.31 -3.60
N LEU A 52 -4.91 -15.90 -2.94
CA LEU A 52 -5.04 -14.53 -2.41
C LEU A 52 -3.98 -14.22 -1.32
N TYR A 53 -3.68 -15.19 -0.46
CA TYR A 53 -2.60 -15.05 0.53
C TYR A 53 -1.21 -14.97 -0.13
N GLU A 54 -0.96 -15.79 -1.15
CA GLU A 54 0.30 -15.74 -1.91
C GLU A 54 0.47 -14.40 -2.62
N ASP A 55 -0.59 -13.87 -3.22
CA ASP A 55 -0.59 -12.57 -3.88
C ASP A 55 -0.32 -11.44 -2.87
N GLU A 56 -0.96 -11.47 -1.69
CA GLU A 56 -0.69 -10.51 -0.63
C GLU A 56 0.77 -10.59 -0.15
N PHE A 57 1.30 -11.80 0.06
CA PHE A 57 2.69 -11.99 0.47
C PHE A 57 3.69 -11.58 -0.61
N ARG A 58 3.38 -11.82 -1.89
CA ARG A 58 4.20 -11.34 -3.02
C ARG A 58 4.26 -9.81 -2.99
N LEU A 59 3.11 -9.16 -2.82
CA LEU A 59 3.00 -7.72 -2.76
C LEU A 59 3.83 -7.09 -1.61
N THR A 60 3.95 -7.77 -0.46
CA THR A 60 4.80 -7.28 0.64
C THR A 60 6.29 -7.15 0.28
N ARG A 61 6.76 -7.88 -0.73
CA ARG A 61 8.17 -7.92 -1.14
C ARG A 61 8.46 -7.05 -2.37
N GLU A 62 7.44 -6.42 -2.94
CA GLU A 62 7.59 -5.59 -4.14
C GLU A 62 8.15 -4.21 -3.80
N ASN A 63 9.21 -3.84 -4.52
CA ASN A 63 9.71 -2.48 -4.64
C ASN A 63 9.33 -1.96 -6.02
N GLY A 64 8.71 -0.79 -6.10
CA GLY A 64 8.28 -0.28 -7.39
C GLY A 64 7.62 1.09 -7.35
N LEU A 65 7.46 1.64 -8.55
CA LEU A 65 6.72 2.87 -8.81
C LEU A 65 5.35 2.49 -9.39
N PHE A 66 4.29 3.00 -8.77
CA PHE A 66 2.91 2.71 -9.12
C PHE A 66 2.12 4.01 -9.24
N SER A 67 0.95 3.97 -9.86
CA SER A 67 -0.01 5.07 -9.81
C SER A 67 -1.23 4.64 -8.99
N GLN A 68 -1.64 5.47 -8.04
CA GLN A 68 -2.88 5.25 -7.29
C GLN A 68 -3.52 6.58 -6.88
N THR A 69 -4.84 6.54 -6.66
CA THR A 69 -5.54 7.66 -6.00
C THR A 69 -5.33 7.52 -4.49
N ILE A 70 -4.82 8.58 -3.85
CA ILE A 70 -4.59 8.64 -2.40
C ILE A 70 -5.55 9.62 -1.74
N ASP A 71 -5.88 9.35 -0.48
CA ASP A 71 -6.60 10.30 0.36
C ASP A 71 -5.59 11.21 1.08
N LEU A 72 -5.46 12.45 0.61
CA LEU A 72 -4.56 13.47 1.16
C LEU A 72 -5.39 14.51 1.91
N GLY A 73 -5.53 14.31 3.22
CA GLY A 73 -6.41 15.13 4.05
C GLY A 73 -7.89 14.92 3.71
N ARG A 74 -8.52 15.89 3.04
CA ARG A 74 -9.91 15.81 2.56
C ARG A 74 -10.02 15.62 1.04
N GLU A 75 -8.90 15.57 0.34
CA GLU A 75 -8.84 15.48 -1.12
C GLU A 75 -8.51 14.04 -1.54
N ARG A 76 -9.09 13.60 -2.66
CA ARG A 76 -8.65 12.39 -3.36
C ARG A 76 -7.82 12.82 -4.56
N VAL A 77 -6.55 12.43 -4.60
CA VAL A 77 -5.59 12.93 -5.60
C VAL A 77 -4.89 11.76 -6.27
N LEU A 78 -4.74 11.81 -7.59
CA LEU A 78 -3.91 10.85 -8.33
C LEU A 78 -2.43 11.15 -8.05
N ALA A 79 -1.71 10.16 -7.54
CA ALA A 79 -0.30 10.27 -7.21
C ALA A 79 0.50 9.11 -7.78
N ASP A 80 1.74 9.40 -8.16
CA ASP A 80 2.77 8.37 -8.28
C ASP A 80 3.16 7.94 -6.87
N VAL A 81 3.25 6.65 -6.61
CA VAL A 81 3.54 6.06 -5.31
C VAL A 81 4.69 5.08 -5.43
N VAL A 82 5.74 5.34 -4.68
CA VAL A 82 6.86 4.44 -4.51
C VAL A 82 6.58 3.55 -3.30
N ARG A 83 6.64 2.24 -3.52
CA ARG A 83 6.60 1.25 -2.47
C ARG A 83 8.01 0.71 -2.23
N LEU A 84 8.44 0.76 -0.97
CA LEU A 84 9.66 0.11 -0.49
C LEU A 84 9.27 -1.02 0.47
N GLY A 85 9.05 -2.20 -0.10
CA GLY A 85 8.64 -3.41 0.59
C GLY A 85 7.35 -3.24 1.40
N SER A 86 7.37 -3.71 2.63
CA SER A 86 6.29 -3.54 3.60
C SER A 86 6.52 -2.39 4.58
N MET A 87 7.60 -1.60 4.42
CA MET A 87 8.05 -0.64 5.42
C MET A 87 7.58 0.78 5.14
N ALA A 88 7.61 1.22 3.88
CA ALA A 88 7.35 2.61 3.53
C ALA A 88 6.63 2.78 2.19
N LEU A 89 5.77 3.81 2.14
CA LEU A 89 5.21 4.36 0.90
C LEU A 89 5.57 5.84 0.84
N TYR A 90 6.07 6.28 -0.30
CA TYR A 90 6.24 7.70 -0.64
C TYR A 90 5.33 8.04 -1.81
N PHE A 91 4.88 9.28 -1.89
CA PHE A 91 4.05 9.74 -2.99
C PHE A 91 4.58 11.03 -3.60
N LYS A 92 4.23 11.24 -4.87
CA LYS A 92 4.39 12.49 -5.61
C LYS A 92 3.12 12.74 -6.42
N THR A 93 2.43 13.84 -6.16
CA THR A 93 1.25 14.26 -6.92
C THR A 93 1.66 15.01 -8.19
N GLN A 94 0.73 15.18 -9.12
CA GLN A 94 0.97 15.93 -10.36
C GLN A 94 1.25 17.42 -10.12
N ASP A 95 0.68 17.99 -9.05
CA ASP A 95 0.92 19.38 -8.63
C ASP A 95 2.20 19.57 -7.82
N GLY A 96 3.03 18.53 -7.70
CA GLY A 96 4.38 18.60 -7.12
C GLY A 96 4.46 18.38 -5.61
N ARG A 97 3.34 18.16 -4.92
CA ARG A 97 3.35 17.77 -3.51
C ARG A 97 3.99 16.39 -3.35
N VAL A 98 4.83 16.25 -2.34
CA VAL A 98 5.48 14.98 -1.99
C VAL A 98 5.26 14.66 -0.52
N GLY A 99 5.34 13.37 -0.19
CA GLY A 99 5.21 12.93 1.18
C GLY A 99 5.26 11.43 1.33
N LEU A 100 4.72 10.94 2.44
CA LEU A 100 4.75 9.53 2.80
C LEU A 100 3.47 9.05 3.47
N ALA A 101 3.29 7.73 3.53
CA ALA A 101 2.32 7.12 4.43
C ALA A 101 2.92 7.05 5.85
N GLN A 102 2.22 7.61 6.82
CA GLN A 102 2.59 7.58 8.24
C GLN A 102 1.49 6.90 9.06
N ARG A 103 1.89 6.20 10.13
CA ARG A 103 0.94 5.65 11.10
C ARG A 103 0.19 6.77 11.80
N ALA A 104 -1.13 6.67 11.86
CA ALA A 104 -2.02 7.59 12.56
C ALA A 104 -3.06 6.78 13.36
N GLY A 105 -2.85 6.69 14.68
CA GLY A 105 -3.67 5.82 15.54
C GLY A 105 -3.54 4.35 15.13
N ASN A 106 -4.69 3.70 14.87
CA ASN A 106 -4.76 2.30 14.44
C ASN A 106 -4.62 2.09 12.92
N GLY A 107 -4.39 3.17 12.16
CA GLY A 107 -4.33 3.11 10.71
C GLY A 107 -3.16 3.87 10.12
N TRP A 108 -3.25 4.12 8.82
CA TRP A 108 -2.26 4.86 8.06
C TRP A 108 -2.90 6.05 7.37
N ARG A 109 -2.11 7.09 7.14
CA ARG A 109 -2.52 8.28 6.41
C ARG A 109 -1.38 8.79 5.53
N PHE A 110 -1.70 9.25 4.34
CA PHE A 110 -0.77 10.02 3.54
C PHE A 110 -0.65 11.44 4.08
N VAL A 111 0.59 11.87 4.34
CA VAL A 111 0.92 13.20 4.85
C VAL A 111 1.95 13.86 3.94
N THR A 112 1.79 15.15 3.67
CA THR A 112 2.80 15.94 2.97
C THR A 112 4.01 16.15 3.87
N VAL A 113 5.16 16.30 3.25
CA VAL A 113 6.40 16.71 3.91
C VAL A 113 6.66 18.17 3.59
N ASP A 114 6.91 18.98 4.60
CA ASP A 114 7.16 20.43 4.44
C ASP A 114 8.65 20.78 4.46
N ASP A 115 9.51 19.92 5.02
CA ASP A 115 10.96 20.12 5.05
C ASP A 115 11.57 20.00 3.64
N ALA A 116 12.30 21.03 3.22
CA ALA A 116 12.84 21.10 1.86
C ALA A 116 13.86 20.00 1.57
N ALA A 117 14.70 19.63 2.55
CA ALA A 117 15.70 18.58 2.36
C ALA A 117 15.03 17.20 2.23
N ASP A 118 13.98 16.92 3.00
CA ASP A 118 13.18 15.71 2.85
C ASP A 118 12.41 15.67 1.52
N GLN A 119 11.86 16.80 1.07
CA GLN A 119 11.24 16.89 -0.25
C GLN A 119 12.24 16.58 -1.37
N GLU A 120 13.46 17.12 -1.30
CA GLU A 120 14.53 16.83 -2.25
C GLU A 120 14.91 15.34 -2.27
N ARG A 121 15.08 14.73 -1.08
CA ARG A 121 15.35 13.29 -0.93
C ARG A 121 14.27 12.43 -1.59
N ILE A 122 13.00 12.73 -1.35
CA ILE A 122 11.87 12.00 -1.95
C ILE A 122 11.88 12.21 -3.48
N ASN A 123 12.05 13.44 -3.97
CA ASN A 123 12.11 13.69 -5.41
C ASN A 123 13.25 12.93 -6.10
N ALA A 124 14.43 12.89 -5.48
CA ALA A 124 15.57 12.12 -5.99
C ALA A 124 15.27 10.62 -6.08
N LEU A 125 14.55 10.05 -5.11
CA LEU A 125 14.08 8.66 -5.15
C LEU A 125 13.17 8.41 -6.37
N PHE A 126 12.17 9.27 -6.58
CA PHE A 126 11.26 9.14 -7.72
C PHE A 126 12.00 9.24 -9.06
N ASP A 127 12.94 10.17 -9.18
CA ASP A 127 13.73 10.35 -10.41
C ASP A 127 14.64 9.15 -10.68
N ALA A 128 15.27 8.59 -9.64
CA ALA A 128 16.09 7.39 -9.77
C ALA A 128 15.28 6.16 -10.19
N LEU A 129 14.10 5.96 -9.58
CA LEU A 129 13.22 4.85 -9.92
C LEU A 129 12.64 4.96 -11.33
N ARG A 130 12.28 6.17 -11.79
CA ARG A 130 11.89 6.41 -13.19
C ARG A 130 13.01 6.08 -14.17
N LYS A 131 14.27 6.35 -13.79
CA LYS A 131 15.48 5.96 -14.55
C LYS A 131 15.83 4.46 -14.40
N GLN A 132 14.96 3.67 -13.76
CA GLN A 132 15.17 2.24 -13.48
C GLN A 132 16.45 1.93 -12.69
N ILE A 133 16.96 2.89 -11.92
CA ILE A 133 18.12 2.70 -11.05
C ILE A 133 17.64 2.01 -9.78
N ARG A 134 17.88 0.70 -9.70
CA ARG A 134 17.45 -0.16 -8.58
C ARG A 134 18.50 -0.34 -7.49
N GLN A 135 19.71 0.16 -7.70
CA GLN A 135 20.84 0.05 -6.79
C GLN A 135 21.38 1.44 -6.49
N GLY A 136 21.37 1.84 -5.22
CA GLY A 136 21.83 3.14 -4.75
C GLY A 136 21.53 3.32 -3.27
N TRP A 137 22.38 4.05 -2.55
CA TRP A 137 22.14 4.41 -1.15
C TRP A 137 21.23 5.63 -1.13
N PHE A 138 20.02 5.48 -0.58
CA PHE A 138 19.08 6.59 -0.39
C PHE A 138 18.88 6.83 1.09
N GLU A 139 19.18 8.04 1.54
CA GLU A 139 18.70 8.53 2.84
C GLU A 139 17.29 9.04 2.63
N LEU A 140 16.31 8.38 3.24
CA LEU A 140 14.89 8.75 3.11
C LEU A 140 14.32 9.10 4.48
N PRO A 141 13.39 10.07 4.54
CA PRO A 141 12.66 10.34 5.77
C PRO A 141 11.86 9.09 6.14
N LEU A 142 12.31 8.40 7.19
CA LEU A 142 11.51 7.32 7.75
C LEU A 142 10.23 7.92 8.32
N ALA A 143 9.12 7.20 8.13
CA ALA A 143 7.91 7.49 8.87
C ALA A 143 8.26 7.42 10.36
N ALA A 144 8.44 8.58 10.99
CA ALA A 144 8.66 8.63 12.42
C ALA A 144 7.45 7.93 13.05
N ASN A 145 7.69 6.80 13.71
CA ASN A 145 6.73 6.27 14.67
C ASN A 145 6.44 7.43 15.61
N GLY A 146 5.19 7.92 15.62
CA GLY A 146 4.80 9.15 16.32
C GLY A 146 5.34 9.20 17.75
N GLY A 147 6.50 9.84 17.90
CA GLY A 147 7.34 9.75 19.08
C GLY A 147 8.26 10.95 19.13
N ALA A 148 7.67 12.13 19.21
CA ALA A 148 8.21 13.31 19.88
C ALA A 148 7.18 14.44 19.81
N ARG A 149 6.32 14.51 20.82
CA ARG A 149 6.07 15.69 21.65
C ARG A 149 5.30 15.27 22.88
#